data_AF-A0A224YIC6-F1
#
_entry.id   AF-A0A224YIC6-F1
#
_cell.length_a   1.000
_cell.length_b   1.000
_cell.length_c   1.000
_cell.angle_alpha   90.00
_cell.angle_beta   90.00
_cell.angle_gamma   90.00
#
_symmetry.space_group_name_H-M   'P 1'
#
loop_
_entity.id
_entity.type
_entity.pdbx_description
1 polymer ?
#
loop_
_entity_poly.entity_id
_entity_poly.type
_entity_poly.pdbx_seq_one_letter_code
_entity_poly.pdbx_strand_id
1 'polypeptide(L)'
;MVSTLALCFAVALLIVGARAAPTDESSAPTQRPGGFGAILEEMERPCFQEAQMTAEEITTMKDILTRPRDDVVSQNGTRQLGSLEQIDLYAPTPEIAQGIRSKWDAFFLCLSHQVSNL
;
A
#
# COMPACT_ATOMS: atom_id res chain seq x y z
N MET A 1 -0.78 -36.44 27.30
CA MET A 1 0.50 -36.16 26.61
C MET A 1 0.57 -37.05 25.38
N VAL A 2 1.28 -36.60 24.34
CA VAL A 2 1.42 -37.18 22.97
C VAL A 2 0.25 -36.76 22.04
N SER A 3 0.43 -36.17 20.86
CA SER A 3 1.60 -35.58 20.18
C SER A 3 1.07 -34.66 19.07
N THR A 4 1.74 -33.53 18.89
CA THR A 4 1.67 -32.66 17.70
C THR A 4 2.15 -33.39 16.44
N LEU A 5 1.34 -33.42 15.38
CA LEU A 5 1.71 -33.76 14.00
C LEU A 5 1.19 -32.63 13.10
N ALA A 6 2.02 -31.65 12.76
CA ALA A 6 2.93 -31.66 11.59
C ALA A 6 2.17 -31.55 10.25
N LEU A 7 2.10 -30.29 9.78
CA LEU A 7 2.17 -29.79 8.39
C LEU A 7 2.06 -30.80 7.24
N CYS A 8 1.15 -30.52 6.30
CA CYS A 8 1.36 -30.78 4.87
C CYS A 8 0.68 -29.69 4.02
N PHE A 9 1.49 -28.78 3.49
CA PHE A 9 1.14 -27.87 2.40
C PHE A 9 0.93 -28.69 1.11
N ALA A 10 -0.19 -28.49 0.42
CA ALA A 10 -0.35 -28.92 -0.97
C ALA A 10 -0.99 -27.78 -1.77
N VAL A 11 -0.13 -26.92 -2.30
CA VAL A 11 -0.49 -25.94 -3.34
C VAL A 11 -0.50 -26.70 -4.67
N ALA A 12 -1.69 -27.00 -5.19
CA ALA A 12 -1.86 -27.54 -6.53
C ALA A 12 -2.20 -26.40 -7.50
N LEU A 13 -1.17 -25.91 -8.19
CA LEU A 13 -1.30 -25.10 -9.40
C LEU A 13 -1.88 -25.96 -10.52
N LEU A 14 -3.09 -25.65 -10.96
CA LEU A 14 -3.60 -26.09 -12.26
C LEU A 14 -3.91 -24.87 -13.11
N ILE A 15 -2.90 -24.46 -13.88
CA ILE A 15 -3.05 -23.60 -15.04
C ILE A 15 -3.44 -24.52 -16.20
N VAL A 16 -4.69 -24.46 -16.64
CA VAL A 16 -5.12 -24.93 -17.95
C VAL A 16 -5.87 -23.78 -18.61
N GLY A 17 -5.20 -23.10 -19.54
CA GLY A 17 -5.86 -22.21 -20.48
C GLY A 17 -6.31 -22.99 -21.71
N ALA A 18 -7.59 -22.90 -22.07
CA ALA A 18 -8.07 -23.00 -23.45
C ALA A 18 -9.54 -22.55 -23.61
N ARG A 19 -9.68 -21.30 -24.07
CA ARG A 19 -10.59 -20.78 -25.12
C ARG A 19 -12.14 -20.84 -25.01
N ALA A 20 -12.67 -19.66 -25.38
CA ALA A 20 -13.96 -19.33 -26.04
C ALA A 20 -15.18 -19.07 -25.15
N ALA A 21 -15.64 -17.80 -25.21
CA ALA A 21 -16.87 -17.27 -24.60
C ALA A 21 -18.14 -17.90 -25.22
N PRO A 22 -19.26 -17.90 -24.48
CA PRO A 22 -20.19 -16.78 -24.60
C PRO A 22 -20.68 -16.23 -23.25
N THR A 23 -21.08 -14.97 -23.30
CA THR A 23 -21.73 -14.16 -22.28
C THR A 23 -22.86 -14.90 -21.57
N ASP A 24 -22.73 -15.10 -20.25
CA ASP A 24 -23.86 -15.25 -19.34
C ASP A 24 -23.45 -14.68 -17.97
N GLU A 25 -24.39 -13.97 -17.37
CA GLU A 25 -24.22 -13.05 -16.25
C GLU A 25 -23.83 -13.78 -14.97
N SER A 26 -22.54 -14.02 -14.78
CA SER A 26 -22.01 -14.37 -13.47
C SER A 26 -21.14 -13.22 -13.00
N SER A 27 -21.71 -12.43 -12.10
CA SER A 27 -21.02 -11.45 -11.25
C SER A 27 -19.93 -12.16 -10.45
N ALA A 28 -18.85 -12.53 -11.12
CA ALA A 28 -17.59 -12.84 -10.48
C ALA A 28 -17.16 -11.51 -9.82
N PRO A 29 -17.01 -11.45 -8.50
CA PRO A 29 -16.29 -10.33 -7.92
C PRO A 29 -14.90 -10.42 -8.53
N THR A 30 -14.63 -9.52 -9.48
CA THR A 30 -13.29 -9.23 -9.93
C THR A 30 -12.56 -8.85 -8.65
N GLN A 31 -11.79 -9.77 -8.08
CA GLN A 31 -10.84 -9.48 -7.03
C GLN A 31 -9.83 -8.51 -7.64
N ARG A 32 -10.18 -7.22 -7.65
CA ARG A 32 -9.18 -6.21 -7.35
C ARG A 32 -8.50 -6.68 -6.07
N PRO A 33 -7.19 -6.47 -5.88
CA PRO A 33 -6.50 -6.72 -4.60
C PRO A 33 -7.06 -5.89 -3.40
N GLY A 34 -8.22 -5.27 -3.54
CA GLY A 34 -8.79 -4.22 -2.70
C GLY A 34 -9.64 -4.69 -1.53
N GLY A 35 -9.41 -5.90 -0.99
CA GLY A 35 -10.03 -6.28 0.29
C GLY A 35 -9.46 -5.48 1.46
N PHE A 36 -8.13 -5.36 1.49
CA PHE A 36 -7.40 -4.51 2.46
C PHE A 36 -7.19 -3.09 1.93
N GLY A 37 -7.00 -2.94 0.61
CA GLY A 37 -6.78 -1.62 0.00
C GLY A 37 -7.97 -0.68 0.12
N ALA A 38 -9.21 -1.16 -0.01
CA ALA A 38 -10.40 -0.33 0.14
C ALA A 38 -10.63 0.10 1.59
N ILE A 39 -10.38 -0.80 2.55
CA ILE A 39 -10.48 -0.52 3.99
C ILE A 39 -9.40 0.50 4.41
N LEU A 40 -8.17 0.34 3.89
CA LEU A 40 -7.09 1.30 4.13
C LEU A 40 -7.41 2.66 3.49
N GLU A 41 -7.93 2.67 2.27
CA GLU A 41 -8.32 3.92 1.58
C GLU A 41 -9.48 4.66 2.28
N GLU A 42 -10.40 3.92 2.91
CA GLU A 42 -11.48 4.49 3.73
C GLU A 42 -10.93 5.10 5.03
N MET A 43 -9.97 4.45 5.68
CA MET A 43 -9.28 4.99 6.87
C MET A 43 -8.36 6.18 6.56
N GLU A 44 -7.70 6.16 5.41
CA GLU A 44 -6.75 7.21 5.02
C GLU A 44 -7.43 8.54 4.74
N ARG A 45 -8.64 8.52 4.16
CA ARG A 45 -9.36 9.72 3.73
C ARG A 45 -9.59 10.76 4.84
N PRO A 46 -10.18 10.43 6.00
CA PRO A 46 -10.31 11.39 7.10
C PRO A 46 -8.95 11.86 7.60
N CYS A 47 -7.92 11.01 7.59
CA CYS A 47 -6.57 11.40 8.02
C CYS A 47 -5.87 12.35 7.05
N PHE A 48 -6.13 12.26 5.74
CA PHE A 48 -5.68 13.27 4.78
C PHE A 48 -6.32 14.63 5.05
N GLN A 49 -7.61 14.64 5.41
CA GLN A 49 -8.32 15.87 5.74
C GLN A 49 -7.81 16.47 7.05
N GLU A 50 -7.60 15.66 8.09
CA GLU A 50 -7.07 16.10 9.38
C GLU A 50 -5.65 16.65 9.26
N ALA A 51 -4.81 16.00 8.46
CA ALA A 51 -3.47 16.48 8.15
C ALA A 51 -3.46 17.69 7.20
N GLN A 52 -4.64 18.12 6.69
CA GLN A 52 -4.81 19.22 5.73
C GLN A 52 -3.98 19.04 4.46
N MET A 53 -3.86 17.79 3.98
CA MET A 53 -3.18 17.52 2.72
C MET A 53 -4.00 18.00 1.53
N THR A 54 -3.33 18.63 0.58
CA THR A 54 -3.92 19.03 -0.70
C THR A 54 -4.14 17.80 -1.59
N ALA A 55 -5.01 17.92 -2.59
CA ALA A 55 -5.26 16.84 -3.54
C ALA A 55 -3.99 16.41 -4.30
N GLU A 56 -3.12 17.38 -4.62
CA GLU A 56 -1.84 17.13 -5.29
C GLU A 56 -0.89 16.35 -4.37
N GLU A 57 -0.71 16.79 -3.12
CA GLU A 57 0.11 16.07 -2.13
C GLU A 57 -0.39 14.64 -1.88
N ILE A 58 -1.70 14.44 -1.76
CA ILE A 58 -2.29 13.09 -1.57
C ILE A 58 -1.98 12.20 -2.77
N THR A 59 -2.21 12.71 -3.99
CA THR A 59 -1.99 11.93 -5.22
C THR A 59 -0.52 11.58 -5.37
N THR A 60 0.38 12.54 -5.17
CA THR A 60 1.83 12.32 -5.20
C THR A 60 2.26 11.31 -4.14
N MET A 61 1.78 11.45 -2.90
CA MET A 61 2.16 10.55 -1.84
C MET A 61 1.69 9.11 -2.13
N LYS A 62 0.45 8.92 -2.59
CA LYS A 62 -0.06 7.58 -2.96
C LYS A 62 0.72 6.99 -4.14
N ASP A 63 1.02 7.78 -5.18
CA ASP A 63 1.82 7.32 -6.30
C ASP A 63 3.23 6.91 -5.87
N ILE A 64 3.88 7.66 -4.99
CA ILE A 64 5.23 7.34 -4.51
C ILE A 64 5.21 6.11 -3.60
N LEU A 65 4.27 6.03 -2.64
CA LEU A 65 4.23 4.94 -1.66
C LEU A 65 3.72 3.61 -2.22
N THR A 66 3.09 3.62 -3.39
CA THR A 66 2.71 2.40 -4.12
C THR A 66 3.86 1.83 -4.96
N ARG A 67 4.94 2.59 -5.15
CA ARG A 67 6.14 2.09 -5.83
C ARG A 67 6.84 1.05 -4.95
N PRO A 68 7.48 0.03 -5.54
CA PRO A 68 8.39 -0.83 -4.81
C PRO A 68 9.43 0.04 -4.08
N ARG A 69 9.71 -0.27 -2.81
CA ARG A 69 10.75 0.46 -2.10
C ARG A 69 12.09 0.20 -2.77
N ASP A 70 12.70 1.26 -3.28
CA ASP A 70 14.01 1.16 -3.92
C ASP A 70 15.10 0.87 -2.89
N ASP A 71 16.00 0.01 -3.32
CA ASP A 71 17.22 -0.35 -2.61
C ASP A 71 18.35 0.53 -3.12
N VAL A 72 18.93 1.36 -2.23
CA VAL A 72 20.11 2.14 -2.56
C VAL A 72 21.35 1.34 -2.21
N VAL A 73 22.16 1.05 -3.23
CA VAL A 73 23.47 0.42 -3.07
C VAL A 73 24.50 1.49 -2.69
N SER A 74 25.09 1.33 -1.51
CA SER A 74 26.18 2.17 -1.02
C SER A 74 27.42 1.30 -0.75
N GLN A 75 28.58 1.95 -0.51
CA GLN A 75 29.81 1.26 -0.12
C GLN A 75 29.64 0.41 1.16
N ASN A 76 28.66 0.74 1.99
CA ASN A 76 28.31 0.02 3.22
C ASN A 76 27.18 -1.01 3.04
N GLY A 77 26.87 -1.40 1.81
CA GLY A 77 25.84 -2.38 1.48
C GLY A 77 24.55 -1.77 0.93
N THR A 78 23.54 -2.62 0.77
CA THR A 78 22.22 -2.25 0.26
C THR A 78 21.32 -1.81 1.40
N ARG A 79 20.74 -0.62 1.29
CA ARG A 79 19.75 -0.10 2.24
C ARG A 79 18.45 0.21 1.52
N GLN A 80 17.35 -0.28 2.07
CA GLN A 80 16.00 0.09 1.64
C GLN A 80 15.67 1.53 2.06
N LEU A 81 15.12 2.32 1.14
CA LEU A 81 14.69 3.69 1.41
C LEU A 81 13.47 3.74 2.33
N GLY A 82 13.49 4.67 3.29
CA GLY A 82 12.32 5.05 4.06
C GLY A 82 11.25 5.73 3.19
N SER A 83 10.02 5.78 3.67
CA SER A 83 8.91 6.41 2.94
C SER A 83 9.13 7.91 2.70
N LEU A 84 9.62 8.64 3.70
CA LEU A 84 9.96 10.06 3.55
C LEU A 84 11.16 10.27 2.61
N GLU A 85 12.16 9.36 2.64
CA GLU A 85 13.30 9.43 1.73
C GLU A 85 12.86 9.21 0.26
N GLN A 86 11.90 8.31 0.02
CA GLN A 86 11.29 8.16 -1.31
C GLN A 86 10.49 9.39 -1.73
N ILE A 87 9.77 10.03 -0.81
CA ILE A 87 9.04 11.28 -1.10
C ILE A 87 10.01 12.39 -1.48
N ASP A 88 11.09 12.55 -0.72
CA ASP A 88 12.12 13.56 -1.03
C ASP A 88 12.77 13.30 -2.41
N LEU A 89 12.89 12.04 -2.82
CA LEU A 89 13.53 11.65 -4.08
C LEU A 89 12.60 11.73 -5.30
N TYR A 90 11.32 11.39 -5.13
CA TYR A 90 10.38 11.18 -6.24
C TYR A 90 9.25 12.21 -6.32
N ALA A 91 9.13 13.12 -5.36
CA ALA A 91 8.18 14.22 -5.50
C ALA A 91 8.52 15.06 -6.74
N PRO A 92 7.50 15.53 -7.49
CA PRO A 92 7.72 16.29 -8.72
C PRO A 92 8.34 17.67 -8.46
N THR A 93 8.16 18.21 -7.25
CA THR A 93 8.77 19.47 -6.80
C THR A 93 9.19 19.39 -5.33
N PRO A 94 10.21 20.15 -4.90
CA PRO A 94 10.60 20.23 -3.50
C PRO A 94 9.49 20.82 -2.62
N GLU A 95 8.64 21.70 -3.15
CA GLU A 95 7.50 22.25 -2.43
C GLU A 95 6.49 21.18 -2.05
N ILE A 96 6.20 20.23 -2.96
CA ILE A 96 5.31 19.10 -2.69
C ILE A 96 5.94 18.15 -1.69
N ALA A 97 7.25 17.85 -1.82
CA ALA A 97 7.96 17.04 -0.83
C ALA A 97 7.88 17.64 0.58
N GLN A 98 8.18 18.94 0.71
CA GLN A 98 8.09 19.65 1.99
C GLN A 98 6.66 19.73 2.52
N GLY A 99 5.69 19.93 1.61
CA GLY A 99 4.27 19.95 1.91
C GLY A 99 3.79 18.64 2.53
N ILE A 100 4.19 17.49 1.95
CA ILE A 100 3.91 16.16 2.49
C ILE A 100 4.66 15.94 3.81
N ARG A 101 5.96 16.25 3.86
CA ARG A 101 6.81 16.03 5.03
C ARG A 101 6.30 16.76 6.27
N SER A 102 5.88 18.02 6.11
CA SER A 102 5.35 18.82 7.21
C SER A 102 4.03 18.30 7.78
N LYS A 103 3.28 17.52 7.00
CA LYS A 103 1.98 16.93 7.37
C LYS A 103 2.06 15.44 7.74
N TRP A 104 3.24 14.84 7.60
CA TRP A 104 3.48 13.41 7.74
C TRP A 104 3.08 12.89 9.13
N ASP A 105 3.55 13.55 10.19
CA ASP A 105 3.29 13.12 11.56
C ASP A 105 1.79 13.19 11.91
N ALA A 106 1.10 14.25 11.49
CA ALA A 106 -0.33 14.40 11.72
C ALA A 106 -1.13 13.28 11.02
N PHE A 107 -0.77 12.95 9.78
CA PHE A 107 -1.39 11.85 9.04
C PHE A 107 -1.19 10.50 9.74
N PHE A 108 0.04 10.17 10.15
CA PHE A 108 0.33 8.89 10.81
C PHE A 108 -0.25 8.78 12.22
N LEU A 109 -0.31 9.88 12.97
CA LEU A 109 -0.99 9.92 14.26
C LEU A 109 -2.49 9.61 14.09
N CYS A 110 -3.16 10.25 13.13
CA CYS A 110 -4.56 9.92 12.83
C CYS A 110 -4.73 8.45 12.42
N LEU A 111 -3.88 7.93 11.53
CA LEU A 111 -3.95 6.51 11.14
C LEU A 111 -3.78 5.58 12.35
N SER A 112 -2.84 5.88 13.25
CA SER A 112 -2.61 5.07 14.44
C SER A 112 -3.83 5.05 15.37
N HIS A 113 -4.54 6.17 15.49
CA HIS A 113 -5.79 6.26 16.25
C HIS A 113 -6.92 5.48 15.57
N GLN A 114 -7.06 5.58 14.24
CA GLN A 114 -8.04 4.82 13.47
C GLN A 114 -7.83 3.32 13.66
N VAL A 115 -6.59 2.85 13.54
CA VAL A 115 -6.23 1.42 13.71
C VAL A 115 -6.43 0.95 15.14
N SER A 116 -6.15 1.78 16.14
CA SER A 116 -6.35 1.42 17.56
C SER A 116 -7.83 1.31 17.96
N ASN A 117 -8.73 1.83 17.13
CA ASN A 117 -10.18 1.83 17.36
C ASN A 117 -10.93 0.79 16.50
N LEU A 118 -10.21 -0.04 15.74
CA LEU A 118 -10.73 -1.20 15.00
C LEU A 118 -10.69 -2.48 15.85
#